data_AF-W6MBW4-F1
#
_entry.id   AF-W6MBW4-F1
#
_cell.length_a   1.000
_cell.length_b   1.000
_cell.length_c   1.000
_cell.angle_alpha   90.00
_cell.angle_beta   90.00
_cell.angle_gamma   90.00
#
_symmetry.space_group_name_H-M   'P 1'
#
loop_
_entity.id
_entity.type
_entity.pdbx_description
1 polymer ?
#
loop_
_entity_poly.entity_id
_entity_poly.type
_entity_poly.pdbx_seq_one_letter_code
_entity_poly.pdbx_strand_id
1 'polypeptide(L)'
;MVATQSIRKGVSRSVLEQILEENKIFKAWSDEPWVNEGAAVRVSLICFGKTISEINLDGQIVEIINADLSAGQNDVTKARRLVENLRVAFKGTEKGGAFEILGKIARQWLVLPNPSGCSNRDVLRPWINGSDITGRLSDTWVIDFDIGVTQSAASLYEAPFEYLLHFVKPARMSNRELRTSKVWWLHRRRSEDLRQALAGIPRYIATPRVAKYRVFIWLNSTVLPDSRLYVIARSDNVTFGILQSHIHELWALANASWHGVGNDPTYNAASCFETFPFPTSLTPNIPAVDYESDPRAQAIAQAAQRLNELRENWLNPPQWIKRVPEIVSGYPDRLLPVDDNAAAELKKRTLTNLYNQRPTWLANAHKDLDTAVAAAYGWPDDLSDDEVLQRLLALNLERARQIKKE
;
A
#
# COMPACT_ATOMS: atom_id res chain seq x y z
N MET A 1 17.55 25.09 -14.32
CA MET A 1 16.18 25.15 -13.79
C MET A 1 16.17 24.62 -12.38
N VAL A 2 15.41 25.24 -11.48
CA VAL A 2 15.12 24.73 -10.13
C VAL A 2 13.62 24.50 -10.04
N ALA A 3 13.18 23.34 -9.58
CA ALA A 3 11.78 23.01 -9.39
C ALA A 3 11.58 22.13 -8.16
N THR A 4 10.37 22.07 -7.60
CA THR A 4 10.08 21.09 -6.54
C THR A 4 10.28 19.68 -7.09
N GLN A 5 10.69 18.74 -6.23
CA GLN A 5 11.00 17.36 -6.66
C GLN A 5 9.85 16.63 -7.38
N SER A 6 8.62 17.13 -7.24
CA SER A 6 7.43 16.67 -7.97
C SER A 6 7.53 16.85 -9.48
N ILE A 7 8.44 17.69 -10.00
CA ILE A 7 8.67 17.87 -11.44
C ILE A 7 9.00 16.55 -12.16
N ARG A 8 9.55 15.57 -11.42
CA ARG A 8 9.94 14.26 -11.94
C ARG A 8 8.76 13.34 -12.27
N LYS A 9 7.53 13.68 -11.85
CA LYS A 9 6.40 12.73 -11.87
C LYS A 9 5.09 13.40 -12.32
N GLY A 10 4.15 12.55 -12.75
CA GLY A 10 2.79 12.97 -13.12
C GLY A 10 2.76 14.02 -14.23
N VAL A 11 1.76 14.91 -14.18
CA VAL A 11 1.57 15.97 -15.18
C VAL A 11 2.75 16.94 -15.20
N SER A 12 3.39 17.20 -14.06
CA SER A 12 4.53 18.12 -13.99
C SER A 12 5.74 17.67 -14.82
N ARG A 13 5.88 16.36 -15.07
CA ARG A 13 6.98 15.80 -15.87
C ARG A 13 6.92 16.21 -17.34
N SER A 14 5.76 16.60 -17.87
CA SER A 14 5.62 17.00 -19.28
C SER A 14 6.56 18.15 -19.65
N VAL A 15 6.93 19.00 -18.69
CA VAL A 15 7.92 20.07 -18.89
C VAL A 15 9.29 19.50 -19.22
N LEU A 16 9.71 18.42 -18.56
CA LEU A 16 10.99 17.76 -18.82
C LEU A 16 10.96 16.93 -20.11
N GLU A 17 9.81 16.31 -20.40
CA GLU A 17 9.58 15.62 -21.68
C GLU A 17 9.74 16.60 -22.85
N GLN A 18 9.12 17.79 -22.77
CA GLN A 18 9.24 18.84 -23.78
C GLN A 18 10.68 19.38 -23.91
N ILE A 19 11.40 19.54 -22.80
CA ILE A 19 12.82 19.93 -22.84
C ILE A 19 13.65 18.92 -23.64
N LEU A 20 13.37 17.63 -23.46
CA LEU A 20 14.09 16.53 -24.13
C LEU A 20 13.77 16.40 -25.62
N GLU A 21 12.75 17.08 -26.15
CA GLU A 21 12.46 17.12 -27.60
C GLU A 21 13.55 17.88 -28.37
N GLU A 22 14.10 18.95 -27.78
CA GLU A 22 15.07 19.84 -28.45
C GLU A 22 16.45 19.89 -27.76
N ASN A 23 16.55 19.37 -26.54
CA ASN A 23 17.76 19.42 -25.72
C ASN A 23 18.04 18.07 -25.06
N LYS A 24 19.19 17.94 -24.41
CA LYS A 24 19.49 16.85 -23.49
C LYS A 24 19.70 17.40 -22.09
N ILE A 25 19.22 16.68 -21.07
CA ILE A 25 19.62 16.94 -19.69
C ILE A 25 21.03 16.38 -19.51
N PHE A 26 21.98 17.24 -19.12
CA PHE A 26 23.39 16.85 -18.97
C PHE A 26 23.90 16.94 -17.54
N LYS A 27 23.22 17.68 -16.68
CA LYS A 27 23.54 17.69 -15.26
C LYS A 27 22.26 17.79 -14.47
N ALA A 28 22.03 16.87 -13.56
CA ALA A 28 20.89 16.95 -12.67
C ALA A 28 21.26 16.51 -11.26
N TRP A 29 20.71 17.24 -10.29
CA TRP A 29 20.53 16.73 -8.95
C TRP A 29 19.04 16.46 -8.81
N SER A 30 18.71 15.18 -8.72
CA SER A 30 17.33 14.72 -8.78
C SER A 30 16.57 15.14 -7.52
N ASP A 31 17.24 15.22 -6.36
CA ASP A 31 16.58 15.40 -5.06
C ASP A 31 17.45 16.02 -3.95
N GLU A 32 17.51 17.35 -3.91
CA GLU A 32 18.29 18.10 -2.91
C GLU A 32 17.42 18.68 -1.79
N PRO A 33 17.87 18.63 -0.52
CA PRO A 33 17.21 19.34 0.56
C PRO A 33 17.37 20.85 0.37
N TRP A 34 16.26 21.59 0.47
CA TRP A 34 16.26 23.05 0.43
C TRP A 34 15.60 23.59 1.68
N VAL A 35 16.41 24.23 2.52
CA VAL A 35 15.96 24.87 3.76
C VAL A 35 16.15 26.37 3.61
N ASN A 36 15.04 27.11 3.58
CA ASN A 36 15.08 28.57 3.63
C ASN A 36 13.88 29.12 4.44
N GLU A 37 14.14 30.02 5.40
CA GLU A 37 13.15 30.81 6.15
C GLU A 37 11.80 30.11 6.45
N GLY A 38 11.86 28.88 7.00
CA GLY A 38 10.67 28.14 7.43
C GLY A 38 10.02 27.22 6.36
N ALA A 39 10.52 27.21 5.12
CA ALA A 39 10.17 26.20 4.12
C ALA A 39 11.18 25.04 4.16
N ALA A 40 10.70 23.85 4.50
CA ALA A 40 11.42 22.58 4.35
C ALA A 40 10.87 21.85 3.13
N VAL A 41 11.54 22.01 1.98
CA VAL A 41 11.14 21.39 0.72
C VAL A 41 12.32 20.66 0.08
N ARG A 42 12.02 19.77 -0.86
CA ARG A 42 13.05 19.11 -1.68
C ARG A 42 12.91 19.54 -3.13
N VAL A 43 14.05 19.82 -3.77
CA VAL A 43 14.10 20.40 -5.11
C VAL A 43 14.94 19.56 -6.06
N SER A 44 14.63 19.66 -7.36
CA SER A 44 15.47 19.14 -8.43
C SER A 44 16.20 20.31 -9.11
N LEU A 45 17.51 20.17 -9.30
CA LEU A 45 18.37 21.11 -10.03
C LEU A 45 18.68 20.50 -11.39
N ILE A 46 18.31 21.16 -12.48
CA ILE A 46 18.35 20.55 -13.82
C ILE A 46 19.05 21.49 -14.80
N CYS A 47 20.08 20.99 -15.46
CA CYS A 47 20.84 21.64 -16.52
C CYS A 47 20.62 20.89 -17.84
N PHE A 48 20.19 21.61 -18.88
CA PHE A 48 19.88 21.06 -20.20
C PHE A 48 20.45 21.94 -21.32
N GLY A 49 20.80 21.32 -22.46
CA GLY A 49 21.38 22.01 -23.61
C GLY A 49 21.64 21.07 -24.79
N LYS A 50 22.19 21.62 -25.89
CA LYS A 50 22.38 20.89 -27.18
C LYS A 50 23.73 20.19 -27.33
N THR A 51 24.80 20.70 -26.71
CA THR A 51 26.19 20.22 -26.90
C THR A 51 26.82 19.89 -25.55
N ILE A 52 27.24 18.63 -25.36
CA ILE A 52 27.59 18.09 -24.04
C ILE A 52 28.72 17.07 -24.18
N SER A 53 29.72 17.13 -23.31
CA SER A 53 30.82 16.16 -23.24
C SER A 53 30.64 15.13 -22.11
N GLU A 54 29.95 15.48 -21.02
CA GLU A 54 29.73 14.60 -19.86
C GLU A 54 28.32 14.79 -19.30
N ILE A 55 27.62 13.68 -19.06
CA ILE A 55 26.27 13.67 -18.49
C ILE A 55 26.38 13.14 -17.05
N ASN A 56 25.88 13.92 -16.09
CA ASN A 56 26.02 13.63 -14.66
C ASN A 56 24.66 13.70 -13.94
N LEU A 57 24.31 12.65 -13.22
CA LEU A 57 23.12 12.58 -12.36
C LEU A 57 23.54 12.27 -10.94
N ASP A 58 23.19 13.13 -9.99
CA ASP A 58 23.47 12.96 -8.56
C ASP A 58 24.95 12.63 -8.26
N GLY A 59 25.86 13.24 -9.03
CA GLY A 59 27.31 13.04 -8.90
C GLY A 59 27.86 11.85 -9.68
N GLN A 60 27.03 11.02 -10.31
CA GLN A 60 27.45 9.87 -11.12
C GLN A 60 27.45 10.18 -12.61
N ILE A 61 28.48 9.74 -13.33
CA ILE A 61 28.53 9.84 -14.80
C ILE A 61 27.60 8.76 -15.39
N VAL A 62 26.66 9.18 -16.23
CA VAL A 62 25.65 8.31 -16.83
C VAL A 62 25.54 8.57 -18.32
N GLU A 63 25.05 7.61 -19.10
CA GLU A 63 24.90 7.79 -20.55
C GLU A 63 23.72 8.68 -20.92
N ILE A 64 22.61 8.57 -20.19
CA ILE A 64 21.34 9.24 -20.47
C ILE A 64 20.64 9.58 -19.14
N ILE A 65 20.00 10.75 -19.07
CA ILE A 65 19.10 11.16 -18.00
C ILE A 65 17.68 11.28 -18.58
N ASN A 66 16.74 10.52 -18.03
CA ASN A 66 15.34 10.50 -18.46
C ASN A 66 14.54 11.70 -17.90
N ALA A 67 13.32 11.90 -18.41
CA ALA A 67 12.45 12.99 -17.97
C ALA A 67 12.04 12.90 -16.49
N ASP A 68 12.12 11.73 -15.87
CA ASP A 68 11.88 11.57 -14.43
C ASP A 68 13.16 11.68 -13.59
N LEU A 69 14.26 12.12 -14.21
CA LEU A 69 15.59 12.24 -13.63
C LEU A 69 16.14 10.92 -13.09
N SER A 70 15.84 9.81 -13.78
CA SER A 70 16.54 8.54 -13.61
C SER A 70 17.69 8.42 -14.62
N ALA A 71 18.68 7.60 -14.28
CA ALA A 71 19.74 7.22 -15.20
C ALA A 71 19.31 6.06 -16.10
N GLY A 72 19.96 5.94 -17.26
CA GLY A 72 19.98 4.73 -18.07
C GLY A 72 18.85 4.60 -19.10
N GLN A 73 18.88 3.49 -19.84
CA GLN A 73 17.93 3.22 -20.94
C GLN A 73 16.54 2.78 -20.45
N ASN A 74 16.41 2.46 -19.16
CA ASN A 74 15.19 1.94 -18.54
C ASN A 74 14.21 3.07 -18.19
N ASP A 75 13.57 3.59 -19.23
CA ASP A 75 12.53 4.60 -19.07
C ASP A 75 11.20 3.98 -18.61
N VAL A 76 11.13 3.63 -17.31
CA VAL A 76 9.94 3.06 -16.67
C VAL A 76 8.72 3.96 -16.77
N THR A 77 8.90 5.24 -17.12
CA THR A 77 7.78 6.17 -17.37
C THR A 77 6.91 5.74 -18.54
N LYS A 78 7.44 4.89 -19.44
CA LYS A 78 6.71 4.30 -20.57
C LYS A 78 5.83 3.12 -20.17
N ALA A 79 5.92 2.64 -18.92
CA ALA A 79 5.12 1.54 -18.43
C ALA A 79 3.62 1.85 -18.56
N ARG A 80 2.86 0.83 -18.98
CA ARG A 80 1.42 0.93 -19.21
C ARG A 80 0.67 0.05 -18.23
N ARG A 81 -0.56 0.43 -17.92
CA ARG A 81 -1.45 -0.43 -17.13
C ARG A 81 -1.76 -1.69 -17.94
N LEU A 82 -1.73 -2.82 -17.25
CA LEU A 82 -1.96 -4.15 -17.78
C LEU A 82 -3.36 -4.60 -17.39
N VAL A 83 -4.10 -5.14 -18.36
CA VAL A 83 -5.52 -5.50 -18.16
C VAL A 83 -5.66 -6.59 -17.11
N GLU A 84 -4.71 -7.53 -17.04
CA GLU A 84 -4.66 -8.59 -16.04
C GLU A 84 -4.54 -8.10 -14.58
N ASN A 85 -4.15 -6.85 -14.36
CA ASN A 85 -3.97 -6.28 -13.02
C ASN A 85 -5.12 -5.35 -12.59
N LEU A 86 -6.00 -4.97 -13.52
CA LEU A 86 -7.07 -4.02 -13.24
C LEU A 86 -8.10 -4.62 -12.28
N ARG A 87 -8.73 -3.75 -11.47
CA ARG A 87 -9.79 -4.13 -10.51
C ARG A 87 -9.34 -5.16 -9.46
N VAL A 88 -8.05 -5.17 -9.12
CA VAL A 88 -7.51 -6.01 -8.03
C VAL A 88 -6.94 -5.16 -6.88
N ALA A 89 -6.31 -4.02 -7.19
CA ALA A 89 -5.76 -3.12 -6.19
C ALA A 89 -6.61 -1.86 -6.00
N PHE A 90 -6.88 -1.49 -4.75
CA PHE A 90 -7.82 -0.42 -4.39
C PHE A 90 -7.25 0.43 -3.25
N LYS A 91 -7.52 1.74 -3.27
CA LYS A 91 -7.29 2.60 -2.10
C LYS A 91 -8.30 2.24 -0.99
N GLY A 92 -7.92 2.33 0.29
CA GLY A 92 -8.84 2.14 1.42
C GLY A 92 -9.95 3.19 1.54
N THR A 93 -10.79 3.06 2.57
CA THR A 93 -11.95 3.96 2.81
C THR A 93 -11.52 5.33 3.30
N GLU A 94 -12.33 6.35 3.04
CA GLU A 94 -12.04 7.72 3.48
C GLU A 94 -13.18 8.23 4.35
N LYS A 95 -12.97 8.18 5.68
CA LYS A 95 -13.97 8.61 6.67
C LYS A 95 -14.43 10.04 6.46
N GLY A 96 -13.52 11.01 6.40
CA GLY A 96 -13.83 12.43 6.25
C GLY A 96 -14.50 13.07 7.49
N GLY A 97 -14.13 12.64 8.69
CA GLY A 97 -14.65 13.12 9.97
C GLY A 97 -14.16 12.23 11.11
N ALA A 98 -14.54 12.55 12.34
CA ALA A 98 -14.24 11.76 13.53
C ALA A 98 -15.21 10.56 13.65
N PHE A 99 -15.03 9.55 12.81
CA PHE A 99 -15.83 8.30 12.84
C PHE A 99 -15.21 7.21 13.72
N GLU A 100 -13.96 7.45 14.14
CA GLU A 100 -13.16 6.56 14.95
C GLU A 100 -13.55 6.58 16.42
N ILE A 101 -13.48 5.41 17.04
CA ILE A 101 -13.70 5.22 18.47
C ILE A 101 -12.62 4.30 19.03
N LEU A 102 -12.37 4.40 20.34
CA LEU A 102 -11.46 3.49 21.03
C LEU A 102 -12.07 2.09 21.10
N GLY A 103 -11.25 1.04 21.00
CA GLY A 103 -11.72 -0.34 21.06
C GLY A 103 -12.48 -0.67 22.34
N LYS A 104 -12.16 -0.03 23.48
CA LYS A 104 -12.94 -0.15 24.73
C LYS A 104 -14.39 0.28 24.53
N ILE A 105 -14.63 1.38 23.81
CA ILE A 105 -15.98 1.90 23.51
C ILE A 105 -16.67 0.97 22.52
N ALA A 106 -15.98 0.54 21.46
CA ALA A 106 -16.53 -0.41 20.49
C ALA A 106 -17.02 -1.69 21.18
N ARG A 107 -16.22 -2.24 22.08
CA ARG A 107 -16.58 -3.42 22.88
C ARG A 107 -17.77 -3.19 23.81
N GLN A 108 -17.93 -1.99 24.37
CA GLN A 108 -19.15 -1.66 25.13
C GLN A 108 -20.39 -1.65 24.23
N TRP A 109 -20.27 -1.15 23.00
CA TRP A 109 -21.41 -1.02 22.08
C TRP A 109 -21.77 -2.32 21.37
N LEU A 110 -20.81 -3.22 21.12
CA LEU A 110 -21.05 -4.50 20.45
C LEU A 110 -22.09 -5.39 21.15
N VAL A 111 -22.28 -5.22 22.46
CA VAL A 111 -23.24 -5.99 23.27
C VAL A 111 -24.56 -5.25 23.53
N LEU A 112 -24.69 -3.99 23.08
CA LEU A 112 -25.93 -3.24 23.27
C LEU A 112 -27.01 -3.74 22.29
N PRO A 113 -28.26 -3.87 22.74
CA PRO A 113 -29.38 -4.12 21.85
C PRO A 113 -29.68 -2.88 21.00
N ASN A 114 -30.31 -3.09 19.85
CA ASN A 114 -30.82 -2.03 18.98
C ASN A 114 -32.32 -2.26 18.72
N PRO A 115 -33.13 -1.19 18.54
CA PRO A 115 -34.56 -1.31 18.25
C PRO A 115 -34.91 -2.13 16.99
N SER A 116 -34.00 -2.19 16.01
CA SER A 116 -34.16 -3.00 14.80
C SER A 116 -33.93 -4.50 15.01
N GLY A 117 -33.35 -4.91 16.14
CA GLY A 117 -32.82 -6.25 16.36
C GLY A 117 -31.49 -6.53 15.64
N CYS A 118 -30.96 -5.59 14.85
CA CYS A 118 -29.65 -5.72 14.20
C CYS A 118 -28.51 -5.55 15.21
N SER A 119 -27.37 -6.20 14.97
CA SER A 119 -26.22 -6.12 15.87
C SER A 119 -25.35 -4.93 15.52
N ASN A 120 -24.81 -4.21 16.52
CA ASN A 120 -23.78 -3.20 16.27
C ASN A 120 -22.53 -3.75 15.56
N ARG A 121 -22.34 -5.08 15.55
CA ARG A 121 -21.32 -5.76 14.73
C ARG A 121 -21.42 -5.42 13.24
N ASP A 122 -22.62 -5.13 12.75
CA ASP A 122 -22.85 -4.85 11.33
C ASP A 122 -22.17 -3.55 10.88
N VAL A 123 -22.00 -2.59 11.81
CA VAL A 123 -21.51 -1.22 11.56
C VAL A 123 -20.24 -0.86 12.32
N LEU A 124 -19.77 -1.70 13.24
CA LEU A 124 -18.51 -1.49 13.96
C LEU A 124 -17.40 -2.36 13.37
N ARG A 125 -16.30 -1.73 12.95
CA ARG A 125 -15.17 -2.43 12.33
C ARG A 125 -13.86 -2.04 13.02
N PRO A 126 -12.95 -2.97 13.35
CA PRO A 126 -11.56 -2.62 13.63
C PRO A 126 -11.00 -1.82 12.45
N TRP A 127 -10.21 -0.78 12.72
CA TRP A 127 -9.71 0.12 11.70
C TRP A 127 -8.19 0.22 11.76
N ILE A 128 -7.54 0.14 10.60
CA ILE A 128 -6.07 0.13 10.49
C ILE A 128 -5.63 1.18 9.48
N ASN A 129 -4.60 1.94 9.85
CA ASN A 129 -3.89 2.88 8.98
C ASN A 129 -2.40 2.51 8.79
N GLY A 130 -1.64 3.36 8.10
CA GLY A 130 -0.22 3.12 7.83
C GLY A 130 0.65 2.99 9.08
N SER A 131 0.36 3.76 10.14
CA SER A 131 1.07 3.69 11.43
C SER A 131 0.77 2.40 12.19
N ASP A 132 -0.45 1.87 12.08
CA ASP A 132 -0.80 0.57 12.68
C ASP A 132 -0.06 -0.58 12.01
N ILE A 133 0.16 -0.52 10.69
CA ILE A 133 0.93 -1.53 9.94
C ILE A 133 2.42 -1.43 10.27
N THR A 134 2.99 -0.23 10.17
CA THR A 134 4.44 -0.04 10.33
C THR A 134 4.88 -0.10 11.80
N GLY A 135 3.97 0.27 12.71
CA GLY A 135 4.14 0.32 14.16
C GLY A 135 3.47 -0.85 14.89
N ARG A 136 2.61 -0.51 15.86
CA ARG A 136 1.77 -1.43 16.62
C ARG A 136 0.31 -1.02 16.46
N LEU A 137 -0.59 -1.99 16.51
CA LEU A 137 -2.03 -1.76 16.44
C LEU A 137 -2.49 -0.81 17.55
N SER A 138 -3.23 0.23 17.19
CA SER A 138 -3.80 1.22 18.10
C SER A 138 -5.08 0.79 18.82
N ASP A 139 -5.64 -0.38 18.48
CA ASP A 139 -6.98 -0.82 18.92
C ASP A 139 -8.07 0.23 18.59
N THR A 140 -7.91 0.91 17.44
CA THR A 140 -8.89 1.85 16.90
C THR A 140 -9.99 1.10 16.15
N TRP A 141 -11.23 1.53 16.34
CA TRP A 141 -12.40 1.04 15.63
C TRP A 141 -13.07 2.19 14.90
N VAL A 142 -13.93 1.88 13.94
CA VAL A 142 -14.66 2.87 13.15
C VAL A 142 -16.11 2.47 12.99
N ILE A 143 -16.98 3.47 12.98
CA ILE A 143 -18.38 3.33 12.60
C ILE A 143 -18.48 3.40 11.07
N ASP A 144 -18.90 2.33 10.44
CA ASP A 144 -18.95 2.13 9.00
C ASP A 144 -20.33 1.59 8.57
N PHE A 145 -21.22 2.50 8.18
CA PHE A 145 -22.51 2.13 7.59
C PHE A 145 -22.33 1.77 6.11
N ASP A 146 -23.08 0.75 5.66
CA ASP A 146 -23.04 0.30 4.28
C ASP A 146 -23.58 1.37 3.30
N ILE A 147 -23.28 1.17 2.02
CA ILE A 147 -23.69 2.06 0.94
C ILE A 147 -25.21 2.07 0.82
N GLY A 148 -25.79 3.26 0.78
CA GLY A 148 -27.24 3.44 0.56
C GLY A 148 -28.08 3.36 1.83
N VAL A 149 -27.49 3.10 3.00
CA VAL A 149 -28.19 3.18 4.28
C VAL A 149 -28.74 4.59 4.51
N THR A 150 -30.06 4.69 4.69
CA THR A 150 -30.75 5.96 4.97
C THR A 150 -30.45 6.43 6.39
N GLN A 151 -30.60 7.73 6.66
CA GLN A 151 -30.40 8.27 8.01
C GLN A 151 -31.31 7.57 9.04
N SER A 152 -32.57 7.33 8.68
CA SER A 152 -33.55 6.67 9.57
C SER A 152 -33.21 5.21 9.84
N ALA A 153 -32.62 4.50 8.87
CA ALA A 153 -32.12 3.14 9.10
C ALA A 153 -30.85 3.15 9.95
N ALA A 154 -29.93 4.09 9.70
CA ALA A 154 -28.72 4.27 10.50
C ALA A 154 -29.05 4.61 11.96
N SER A 155 -30.09 5.40 12.22
CA SER A 155 -30.51 5.78 13.58
C SER A 155 -31.03 4.62 14.43
N LEU A 156 -31.30 3.46 13.83
CA LEU A 156 -31.65 2.26 14.59
C LEU A 156 -30.43 1.59 15.23
N TYR A 157 -29.21 2.00 14.89
CA TYR A 157 -27.98 1.62 15.59
C TYR A 157 -27.68 2.71 16.64
N GLU A 158 -28.42 2.70 17.75
CA GLU A 158 -28.56 3.86 18.66
C GLU A 158 -27.21 4.43 19.10
N ALA A 159 -26.36 3.61 19.73
CA ALA A 159 -25.07 4.10 20.25
C ALA A 159 -24.10 4.60 19.15
N PRO A 160 -23.85 3.84 18.05
CA PRO A 160 -23.06 4.36 16.93
C PRO A 160 -23.64 5.64 16.30
N PHE A 161 -24.95 5.70 16.09
CA PHE A 161 -25.57 6.84 15.42
C PHE A 161 -25.56 8.09 16.29
N GLU A 162 -25.85 7.98 17.58
CA GLU A 162 -25.78 9.10 18.53
C GLU A 162 -24.37 9.68 18.59
N TYR A 163 -23.33 8.84 18.55
CA TYR A 163 -21.96 9.34 18.45
C TYR A 163 -21.75 10.18 17.17
N LEU A 164 -22.17 9.69 16.00
CA LEU A 164 -22.04 10.46 14.77
C LEU A 164 -22.84 11.77 14.82
N LEU A 165 -24.01 11.76 15.44
CA LEU A 165 -24.87 12.93 15.59
C LEU A 165 -24.16 14.05 16.38
N HIS A 166 -23.44 13.69 17.45
CA HIS A 166 -22.74 14.63 18.32
C HIS A 166 -21.38 15.07 17.77
N PHE A 167 -20.60 14.14 17.19
CA PHE A 167 -19.19 14.39 16.86
C PHE A 167 -18.92 14.60 15.36
N VAL A 168 -19.75 14.05 14.47
CA VAL A 168 -19.52 14.13 13.02
C VAL A 168 -20.45 15.14 12.34
N LYS A 169 -21.74 15.13 12.67
CA LYS A 169 -22.73 16.00 12.03
C LYS A 169 -22.37 17.48 12.11
N PRO A 170 -21.96 18.07 13.26
CA PRO A 170 -21.67 19.49 13.33
C PRO A 170 -20.57 19.91 12.34
N ALA A 171 -19.47 19.16 12.29
CA ALA A 171 -18.35 19.42 11.39
C ALA A 171 -18.70 19.22 9.91
N ARG A 172 -19.55 18.24 9.59
CA ARG A 172 -20.04 18.00 8.22
C ARG A 172 -20.95 19.11 7.73
N MET A 173 -21.83 19.62 8.60
CA MET A 173 -22.79 20.69 8.25
C MET A 173 -22.09 22.03 8.06
N SER A 174 -20.97 22.28 8.74
CA SER A 174 -20.14 23.48 8.52
C SER A 174 -19.26 23.40 7.27
N ASN A 175 -19.11 22.23 6.64
CA ASN A 175 -18.27 22.05 5.46
C ASN A 175 -19.03 22.42 4.18
N ARG A 176 -18.36 23.10 3.25
CA ARG A 176 -18.91 23.50 1.94
C ARG A 176 -19.21 22.31 1.02
N GLU A 177 -18.61 21.13 1.25
CA GLU A 177 -18.85 19.94 0.41
C GLU A 177 -20.26 19.35 0.63
N LEU A 178 -21.25 19.86 -0.14
CA LEU A 178 -22.67 19.46 -0.09
C LEU A 178 -22.92 17.96 -0.18
N ARG A 179 -22.07 17.23 -0.93
CA ARG A 179 -22.17 15.77 -1.06
C ARG A 179 -22.03 15.08 0.30
N THR A 180 -21.14 15.58 1.16
CA THR A 180 -20.88 14.97 2.47
C THR A 180 -21.81 15.48 3.57
N SER A 181 -22.35 16.70 3.46
CA SER A 181 -23.31 17.22 4.44
C SER A 181 -24.69 16.54 4.31
N LYS A 182 -25.13 16.21 3.08
CA LYS A 182 -26.40 15.49 2.83
C LYS A 182 -26.45 14.07 3.39
N VAL A 183 -25.29 13.41 3.50
CA VAL A 183 -25.14 12.04 4.01
C VAL A 183 -24.07 11.99 5.09
N TRP A 184 -24.15 12.91 6.04
CA TRP A 184 -23.11 13.15 7.06
C TRP A 184 -22.76 11.93 7.91
N TRP A 185 -23.67 10.95 8.02
CA TRP A 185 -23.48 9.69 8.74
C TRP A 185 -22.69 8.64 7.94
N LEU A 186 -22.36 8.92 6.67
CA LEU A 186 -21.56 8.04 5.81
C LEU A 186 -20.13 8.57 5.65
N HIS A 187 -19.21 7.65 5.35
CA HIS A 187 -17.84 8.00 4.98
C HIS A 187 -17.80 8.82 3.69
N ARG A 188 -16.80 9.71 3.58
CA ARG A 188 -16.58 10.56 2.39
C ARG A 188 -16.32 9.72 1.13
N ARG A 189 -15.52 8.66 1.23
CA ARG A 189 -15.40 7.60 0.21
C ARG A 189 -15.81 6.27 0.83
N ARG A 190 -16.88 5.69 0.30
CA ARG A 190 -17.47 4.43 0.75
C ARG A 190 -16.78 3.19 0.16
N SER A 191 -15.94 3.40 -0.86
CA SER A 191 -15.13 2.40 -1.57
C SER A 191 -15.94 1.18 -2.03
N GLU A 192 -16.99 1.42 -2.82
CA GLU A 192 -17.86 0.37 -3.39
C GLU A 192 -17.08 -0.64 -4.21
N ASP A 193 -16.13 -0.15 -5.02
CA ASP A 193 -15.17 -0.93 -5.79
C ASP A 193 -14.37 -1.91 -4.92
N LEU A 194 -13.83 -1.43 -3.80
CA LEU A 194 -13.13 -2.24 -2.82
C LEU A 194 -14.07 -3.28 -2.17
N ARG A 195 -15.27 -2.87 -1.74
CA ARG A 195 -16.21 -3.77 -1.05
C ARG A 195 -16.66 -4.91 -1.96
N GLN A 196 -16.95 -4.62 -3.22
CA GLN A 196 -17.28 -5.63 -4.22
C GLN A 196 -16.12 -6.61 -4.43
N ALA A 197 -14.89 -6.09 -4.57
CA ALA A 197 -13.72 -6.94 -4.77
C ALA A 197 -13.36 -7.80 -3.55
N LEU A 198 -13.69 -7.36 -2.33
CA LEU A 198 -13.48 -8.12 -1.10
C LEU A 198 -14.64 -9.07 -0.75
N ALA A 199 -15.74 -9.03 -1.49
CA ALA A 199 -16.89 -9.89 -1.22
C ALA A 199 -16.49 -11.37 -1.31
N GLY A 200 -16.77 -12.13 -0.25
CA GLY A 200 -16.44 -13.56 -0.17
C GLY A 200 -14.98 -13.88 0.13
N ILE A 201 -14.09 -12.88 0.28
CA ILE A 201 -12.69 -13.11 0.61
C ILE A 201 -12.49 -13.03 2.14
N PRO A 202 -11.91 -14.06 2.81
CA PRO A 202 -11.78 -14.08 4.27
C PRO A 202 -10.67 -13.16 4.82
N ARG A 203 -9.68 -12.85 3.98
CA ARG A 203 -8.54 -11.98 4.28
C ARG A 203 -8.01 -11.36 3.00
N TYR A 204 -7.40 -10.20 3.10
CA TYR A 204 -6.83 -9.51 1.95
C TYR A 204 -5.45 -8.95 2.27
N ILE A 205 -4.70 -8.63 1.22
CA ILE A 205 -3.36 -8.06 1.36
C ILE A 205 -3.51 -6.55 1.51
N ALA A 206 -2.83 -5.96 2.49
CA ALA A 206 -2.81 -4.52 2.70
C ALA A 206 -1.39 -3.99 2.79
N THR A 207 -1.26 -2.70 2.48
CA THR A 207 0.04 -2.06 2.47
C THR A 207 -0.06 -0.54 2.62
N PRO A 208 0.87 0.11 3.36
CA PRO A 208 0.88 1.55 3.49
C PRO A 208 1.08 2.25 2.14
N ARG A 209 0.38 3.37 1.95
CA ARG A 209 0.59 4.28 0.83
C ARG A 209 1.92 5.01 0.96
N VAL A 210 2.37 5.34 2.16
CA VAL A 210 3.64 6.04 2.42
C VAL A 210 4.38 5.26 3.49
N ALA A 211 5.56 4.75 3.19
CA ALA A 211 6.40 4.03 4.15
C ALA A 211 7.84 3.96 3.67
N LYS A 212 8.78 4.01 4.62
CA LYS A 212 10.22 3.83 4.37
C LYS A 212 10.55 2.49 3.68
N TYR A 213 9.89 1.41 4.11
CA TYR A 213 10.06 0.07 3.55
C TYR A 213 8.79 -0.40 2.87
N ARG A 214 8.96 -1.15 1.78
CA ARG A 214 7.85 -1.70 1.03
C ARG A 214 7.38 -3.01 1.66
N VAL A 215 6.33 -2.92 2.48
CA VAL A 215 5.80 -4.06 3.23
C VAL A 215 4.33 -4.32 2.92
N PHE A 216 3.99 -5.60 2.80
CA PHE A 216 2.63 -6.11 2.64
C PHE A 216 2.28 -7.03 3.81
N ILE A 217 1.05 -6.92 4.31
CA ILE A 217 0.53 -7.72 5.42
C ILE A 217 -0.81 -8.33 5.08
N TRP A 218 -1.23 -9.33 5.85
CA TRP A 218 -2.59 -9.86 5.82
C TRP A 218 -3.50 -9.07 6.75
N LEU A 219 -4.67 -8.68 6.26
CA LEU A 219 -5.78 -8.18 7.08
C LEU A 219 -6.99 -9.10 6.96
N ASN A 220 -7.68 -9.32 8.08
CA ASN A 220 -8.96 -10.04 8.09
C ASN A 220 -10.05 -9.19 7.42
N SER A 221 -11.00 -9.82 6.74
CA SER A 221 -12.08 -9.12 6.02
C SER A 221 -13.00 -8.25 6.88
N THR A 222 -12.98 -8.43 8.20
CA THR A 222 -13.71 -7.57 9.15
C THR A 222 -12.99 -6.28 9.51
N VAL A 223 -11.69 -6.17 9.21
CA VAL A 223 -10.89 -4.96 9.46
C VAL A 223 -11.11 -3.99 8.30
N LEU A 224 -11.31 -2.70 8.58
CA LEU A 224 -11.48 -1.67 7.57
C LEU A 224 -10.16 -0.91 7.34
N PRO A 225 -9.67 -0.80 6.09
CA PRO A 225 -8.41 -0.13 5.79
C PRO A 225 -8.62 1.37 5.52
N ASP A 226 -7.78 2.20 6.12
CA ASP A 226 -7.72 3.65 5.86
C ASP A 226 -7.33 4.02 4.42
N SER A 227 -7.66 5.24 4.02
CA SER A 227 -7.30 5.93 2.78
C SER A 227 -5.79 6.06 2.53
N ARG A 228 -4.95 5.93 3.57
CA ARG A 228 -3.48 5.83 3.47
C ARG A 228 -3.01 4.38 3.29
N LEU A 229 -3.90 3.44 3.02
CA LEU A 229 -3.57 2.08 2.63
C LEU A 229 -4.02 1.81 1.19
N TYR A 230 -3.28 0.91 0.54
CA TYR A 230 -3.76 0.18 -0.62
C TYR A 230 -4.04 -1.26 -0.22
N VAL A 231 -5.09 -1.82 -0.82
CA VAL A 231 -5.59 -3.17 -0.62
C VAL A 231 -5.48 -3.91 -1.92
N ILE A 232 -4.99 -5.14 -1.89
CA ILE A 232 -5.00 -6.05 -3.02
C ILE A 232 -6.01 -7.15 -2.66
N ALA A 233 -7.08 -7.24 -3.45
CA ALA A 233 -8.22 -8.14 -3.24
C ALA A 233 -7.88 -9.59 -3.64
N ARG A 234 -6.84 -10.14 -3.01
CA ARG A 234 -6.36 -11.52 -3.16
C ARG A 234 -6.10 -12.11 -1.78
N SER A 235 -6.26 -13.43 -1.65
CA SER A 235 -6.09 -14.16 -0.39
C SER A 235 -5.02 -15.26 -0.45
N ASP A 236 -4.41 -15.46 -1.63
CA ASP A 236 -3.39 -16.46 -1.89
C ASP A 236 -1.97 -15.99 -1.54
N ASN A 237 -1.14 -16.94 -1.10
CA ASN A 237 0.25 -16.66 -0.73
C ASN A 237 1.15 -16.38 -1.96
N VAL A 238 0.71 -16.72 -3.17
CA VAL A 238 1.48 -16.50 -4.42
C VAL A 238 1.55 -15.01 -4.72
N THR A 239 0.40 -14.34 -4.83
CA THR A 239 0.31 -12.90 -5.01
C THR A 239 1.01 -12.17 -3.87
N PHE A 240 0.81 -12.60 -2.63
CA PHE A 240 1.48 -12.02 -1.47
C PHE A 240 3.00 -12.13 -1.55
N GLY A 241 3.52 -13.29 -1.98
CA GLY A 241 4.94 -13.53 -2.17
C GLY A 241 5.54 -12.68 -3.28
N ILE A 242 4.91 -12.65 -4.46
CA ILE A 242 5.36 -11.83 -5.59
C ILE A 242 5.44 -10.35 -5.17
N LEU A 243 4.43 -9.84 -4.48
CA LEU A 243 4.43 -8.46 -4.00
C LEU A 243 5.48 -8.17 -2.91
N GLN A 244 5.88 -9.18 -2.13
CA GLN A 244 6.93 -9.05 -1.12
C GLN A 244 8.35 -9.19 -1.69
N SER A 245 8.50 -9.64 -2.94
CA SER A 245 9.81 -9.84 -3.56
C SER A 245 10.53 -8.52 -3.86
N HIS A 246 11.85 -8.59 -3.90
CA HIS A 246 12.73 -7.54 -4.36
C HIS A 246 12.41 -7.11 -5.80
N ILE A 247 11.99 -8.03 -6.67
CA ILE A 247 11.57 -7.73 -8.06
C ILE A 247 10.40 -6.74 -8.09
N HIS A 248 9.38 -6.95 -7.25
CA HIS A 248 8.27 -6.00 -7.15
C HIS A 248 8.65 -4.73 -6.39
N GLU A 249 9.53 -4.83 -5.39
CA GLU A 249 10.07 -3.66 -4.68
C GLU A 249 10.75 -2.69 -5.65
N LEU A 250 11.66 -3.18 -6.49
CA LEU A 250 12.34 -2.38 -7.52
C LEU A 250 11.34 -1.70 -8.45
N TRP A 251 10.38 -2.45 -8.99
CA TRP A 251 9.35 -1.89 -9.88
C TRP A 251 8.52 -0.81 -9.20
N ALA A 252 8.08 -1.10 -7.97
CA ALA A 252 7.23 -0.21 -7.20
C ALA A 252 7.96 1.09 -6.86
N LEU A 253 9.24 1.02 -6.47
CA LEU A 253 10.08 2.19 -6.16
C LEU A 253 10.38 3.03 -7.41
N ALA A 254 10.72 2.39 -8.53
CA ALA A 254 10.96 3.08 -9.80
C ALA A 254 9.71 3.86 -10.27
N ASN A 255 8.53 3.30 -10.05
CA ASN A 255 7.24 3.90 -10.42
C ASN A 255 6.57 4.73 -9.28
N ALA A 256 7.19 4.84 -8.11
CA ALA A 256 6.63 5.57 -6.98
C ALA A 256 6.71 7.09 -7.20
N SER A 257 5.74 7.82 -6.66
CA SER A 257 5.95 9.22 -6.28
C SER A 257 6.56 9.30 -4.89
N TRP A 258 7.20 10.42 -4.56
CA TRP A 258 7.84 10.64 -3.25
C TRP A 258 7.06 11.69 -2.46
N HIS A 259 6.94 11.51 -1.14
CA HIS A 259 6.11 12.37 -0.30
C HIS A 259 6.87 13.08 0.81
N GLY A 260 6.76 14.42 0.84
CA GLY A 260 7.15 15.28 1.96
C GLY A 260 8.65 15.40 2.20
N VAL A 261 9.00 15.90 3.40
CA VAL A 261 10.39 16.13 3.86
C VAL A 261 11.13 14.82 4.11
N GLY A 262 10.42 13.79 4.60
CA GLY A 262 11.00 12.48 4.90
C GLY A 262 11.45 11.70 3.67
N ASN A 263 11.05 12.14 2.48
CA ASN A 263 11.35 11.48 1.21
C ASN A 263 10.99 9.98 1.22
N ASP A 264 9.82 9.65 1.76
CA ASP A 264 9.33 8.28 1.76
C ASP A 264 8.64 7.97 0.42
N PRO A 265 8.88 6.79 -0.16
CA PRO A 265 8.24 6.38 -1.39
C PRO A 265 6.75 6.15 -1.15
N THR A 266 5.96 6.44 -2.19
CA THR A 266 4.52 6.22 -2.16
C THR A 266 4.08 5.11 -3.09
N TYR A 267 3.28 4.20 -2.54
CA TYR A 267 2.66 3.14 -3.31
C TYR A 267 1.26 3.52 -3.73
N ASN A 268 0.91 3.20 -4.98
CA ASN A 268 -0.46 3.31 -5.46
C ASN A 268 -0.79 2.22 -6.48
N ALA A 269 -2.08 1.95 -6.64
CA ALA A 269 -2.56 0.94 -7.60
C ALA A 269 -2.11 1.27 -9.03
N ALA A 270 -2.38 2.49 -9.50
CA ALA A 270 -2.22 2.89 -10.89
C ALA A 270 -0.80 2.78 -11.45
N SER A 271 0.22 3.23 -10.72
CA SER A 271 1.61 3.26 -11.20
C SER A 271 2.45 2.09 -10.69
N CYS A 272 2.13 1.51 -9.52
CA CYS A 272 2.94 0.45 -8.94
C CYS A 272 2.35 -0.95 -9.18
N PHE A 273 1.03 -1.14 -9.02
CA PHE A 273 0.41 -2.46 -9.14
C PHE A 273 -0.10 -2.73 -10.56
N GLU A 274 -0.90 -1.82 -11.11
CA GLU A 274 -1.58 -1.99 -12.39
C GLU A 274 -0.60 -2.04 -13.57
N THR A 275 0.62 -1.54 -13.41
CA THR A 275 1.69 -1.63 -14.41
C THR A 275 2.64 -2.80 -14.19
N PHE A 276 2.60 -3.48 -13.04
CA PHE A 276 3.58 -4.51 -12.71
C PHE A 276 3.36 -5.78 -13.54
N PRO A 277 4.32 -6.21 -14.37
CA PRO A 277 4.14 -7.41 -15.17
C PRO A 277 4.43 -8.65 -14.32
N PHE A 278 3.40 -9.20 -13.67
CA PHE A 278 3.48 -10.45 -12.89
C PHE A 278 4.03 -11.62 -13.73
N PRO A 279 4.65 -12.66 -13.12
CA PRO A 279 5.09 -13.85 -13.85
C PRO A 279 3.97 -14.44 -14.69
N THR A 280 4.30 -14.92 -15.89
CA THR A 280 3.30 -15.49 -16.82
C THR A 280 2.58 -16.68 -16.17
N SER A 281 1.26 -16.69 -16.33
CA SER A 281 0.31 -17.64 -15.70
C SER A 281 0.10 -17.49 -14.19
N LEU A 282 0.75 -16.52 -13.55
CA LEU A 282 0.56 -16.18 -12.13
C LEU A 282 0.02 -14.74 -11.96
N THR A 283 -0.73 -14.26 -12.95
CA THR A 283 -1.27 -12.90 -12.97
C THR A 283 -2.50 -12.77 -12.06
N PRO A 284 -2.80 -11.57 -11.52
CA PRO A 284 -3.82 -11.40 -10.49
C PRO A 284 -5.26 -11.69 -10.93
N ASN A 285 -5.54 -11.62 -12.23
CA ASN A 285 -6.83 -11.99 -12.82
C ASN A 285 -7.07 -13.52 -12.87
N ILE A 286 -6.04 -14.35 -12.68
CA ILE A 286 -6.17 -15.80 -12.68
C ILE A 286 -6.55 -16.26 -11.25
N PRO A 287 -7.67 -17.00 -11.07
CA PRO A 287 -8.01 -17.62 -9.80
C PRO A 287 -6.86 -18.48 -9.25
N ALA A 288 -6.59 -18.41 -7.94
CA ALA A 288 -5.47 -19.15 -7.36
C ALA A 288 -5.56 -20.68 -7.53
N VAL A 289 -6.79 -21.20 -7.64
CA VAL A 289 -7.06 -22.63 -7.83
C VAL A 289 -6.53 -23.11 -9.18
N ASP A 290 -6.43 -22.23 -10.18
CA ASP A 290 -6.05 -22.60 -11.54
C ASP A 290 -4.54 -22.81 -11.69
N TYR A 291 -3.74 -22.30 -10.75
CA TYR A 291 -2.28 -22.46 -10.72
C TYR A 291 -1.76 -23.12 -9.44
N GLU A 292 -2.63 -23.70 -8.61
CA GLU A 292 -2.21 -24.31 -7.33
C GLU A 292 -1.26 -25.50 -7.48
N SER A 293 -1.31 -26.17 -8.63
CA SER A 293 -0.44 -27.28 -9.01
C SER A 293 0.85 -26.85 -9.71
N ASP A 294 0.99 -25.56 -10.06
CA ASP A 294 2.21 -25.03 -10.66
C ASP A 294 3.35 -25.05 -9.61
N PRO A 295 4.46 -25.78 -9.87
CA PRO A 295 5.58 -25.84 -8.93
C PRO A 295 6.17 -24.46 -8.59
N ARG A 296 6.13 -23.51 -9.52
CA ARG A 296 6.58 -22.12 -9.31
C ARG A 296 5.67 -21.41 -8.31
N ALA A 297 4.36 -21.59 -8.44
CA ALA A 297 3.37 -21.04 -7.52
C ALA A 297 3.56 -21.62 -6.11
N GLN A 298 3.76 -22.94 -5.99
CA GLN A 298 3.98 -23.61 -4.71
C GLN A 298 5.25 -23.12 -4.01
N ALA A 299 6.35 -22.97 -4.75
CA ALA A 299 7.61 -22.45 -4.22
C ALA A 299 7.46 -21.03 -3.66
N ILE A 300 6.82 -20.13 -4.42
CA ILE A 300 6.54 -18.75 -3.97
C ILE A 300 5.64 -18.78 -2.73
N ALA A 301 4.55 -19.56 -2.76
CA ALA A 301 3.59 -19.61 -1.67
C ALA A 301 4.24 -20.09 -0.35
N GLN A 302 5.10 -21.11 -0.42
CA GLN A 302 5.83 -21.65 0.73
C GLN A 302 6.83 -20.63 1.29
N ALA A 303 7.65 -20.00 0.44
CA ALA A 303 8.61 -18.98 0.87
C ALA A 303 7.89 -17.76 1.49
N ALA A 304 6.79 -17.32 0.88
CA ALA A 304 6.01 -16.19 1.35
C ALA A 304 5.31 -16.47 2.69
N GLN A 305 4.77 -17.68 2.87
CA GLN A 305 4.21 -18.13 4.13
C GLN A 305 5.28 -18.17 5.21
N ARG A 306 6.45 -18.74 4.92
CA ARG A 306 7.57 -18.81 5.85
C ARG A 306 8.05 -17.42 6.29
N LEU A 307 8.20 -16.49 5.35
CA LEU A 307 8.55 -15.10 5.63
C LEU A 307 7.49 -14.43 6.52
N ASN A 308 6.20 -14.65 6.26
CA ASN A 308 5.12 -14.10 7.07
C ASN A 308 5.10 -14.68 8.49
N GLU A 309 5.24 -15.99 8.65
CA GLU A 309 5.29 -16.66 9.95
C GLU A 309 6.46 -16.16 10.81
N LEU A 310 7.64 -16.00 10.21
CA LEU A 310 8.80 -15.46 10.91
C LEU A 310 8.58 -14.01 11.35
N ARG A 311 7.99 -13.18 10.49
CA ARG A 311 7.62 -11.79 10.84
C ARG A 311 6.60 -11.76 11.97
N GLU A 312 5.55 -12.58 11.90
CA GLU A 312 4.51 -12.64 12.93
C GLU A 312 5.07 -13.13 14.27
N ASN A 313 5.90 -14.16 14.28
CA ASN A 313 6.54 -14.67 15.49
C ASN A 313 7.52 -13.64 16.09
N TRP A 314 8.21 -12.87 15.25
CA TRP A 314 9.06 -11.80 15.73
C TRP A 314 8.22 -10.63 16.25
N LEU A 315 7.15 -10.20 15.58
CA LEU A 315 6.30 -9.10 16.03
C LEU A 315 5.53 -9.45 17.30
N ASN A 316 5.10 -10.71 17.42
CA ASN A 316 4.18 -11.19 18.44
C ASN A 316 4.71 -12.49 19.09
N PRO A 317 5.83 -12.43 19.85
CA PRO A 317 6.40 -13.63 20.47
C PRO A 317 5.38 -14.29 21.42
N PRO A 318 5.20 -15.62 21.36
CA PRO A 318 4.17 -16.32 22.14
C PRO A 318 4.36 -16.19 23.65
N GLN A 319 5.60 -16.03 24.13
CA GLN A 319 5.91 -15.79 25.54
C GLN A 319 5.52 -14.38 26.03
N TRP A 320 5.28 -13.43 25.12
CA TRP A 320 4.96 -12.05 25.46
C TRP A 320 3.50 -11.67 25.16
N ILE A 321 2.79 -12.51 24.41
CA ILE A 321 1.43 -12.25 23.94
C ILE A 321 0.46 -13.31 24.44
N LYS A 322 -0.66 -12.86 24.99
CA LYS A 322 -1.89 -13.63 25.18
C LYS A 322 -2.85 -13.34 24.03
N ARG A 323 -3.22 -14.37 23.28
CA ARG A 323 -4.31 -14.32 22.30
C ARG A 323 -5.64 -14.45 23.02
N VAL A 324 -6.51 -13.46 22.88
CA VAL A 324 -7.83 -13.43 23.53
C VAL A 324 -8.87 -13.19 22.45
N PRO A 325 -9.89 -14.06 22.31
CA PRO A 325 -11.00 -13.79 21.41
C PRO A 325 -11.60 -12.41 21.64
N GLU A 326 -12.13 -11.82 20.57
CA GLU A 326 -12.98 -10.64 20.73
C GLU A 326 -14.27 -11.03 21.47
N ILE A 327 -14.90 -10.06 22.12
CA ILE A 327 -16.09 -10.30 22.95
C ILE A 327 -17.31 -10.82 22.17
N VAL A 328 -17.28 -10.69 20.84
CA VAL A 328 -18.26 -11.27 19.91
C VAL A 328 -17.50 -11.97 18.79
N SER A 329 -18.08 -13.07 18.28
CA SER A 329 -17.45 -13.90 17.25
C SER A 329 -17.29 -13.16 15.92
N GLY A 330 -16.26 -13.55 15.16
CA GLY A 330 -16.06 -13.14 13.77
C GLY A 330 -15.09 -11.98 13.58
N TYR A 331 -14.58 -11.38 14.66
CA TYR A 331 -13.41 -10.50 14.63
C TYR A 331 -12.12 -11.29 14.89
N PRO A 332 -10.95 -10.79 14.45
CA PRO A 332 -9.67 -11.40 14.81
C PRO A 332 -9.41 -11.34 16.32
N ASP A 333 -8.64 -12.31 16.82
CA ASP A 333 -8.19 -12.31 18.22
C ASP A 333 -7.42 -11.05 18.57
N ARG A 334 -7.62 -10.58 19.80
CA ARG A 334 -6.83 -9.51 20.39
C ARG A 334 -5.50 -10.07 20.87
N LEU A 335 -4.43 -9.35 20.54
CA LEU A 335 -3.08 -9.65 20.99
C LEU A 335 -2.75 -8.75 22.18
N LEU A 336 -2.85 -9.29 23.40
CA LEU A 336 -2.59 -8.54 24.62
C LEU A 336 -1.23 -8.92 25.20
N PRO A 337 -0.47 -7.96 25.77
CA PRO A 337 0.74 -8.30 26.50
C PRO A 337 0.39 -9.16 27.73
N VAL A 338 1.28 -10.08 28.10
CA VAL A 338 1.10 -10.91 29.31
C VAL A 338 1.31 -10.13 30.61
N ASP A 339 2.17 -9.11 30.58
CA ASP A 339 2.48 -8.19 31.69
C ASP A 339 3.05 -6.85 31.17
N ASP A 340 3.35 -5.91 32.06
CA ASP A 340 3.85 -4.58 31.72
C ASP A 340 5.27 -4.60 31.11
N ASN A 341 6.10 -5.58 31.47
CA ASN A 341 7.44 -5.74 30.90
C ASN A 341 7.34 -6.19 29.44
N ALA A 342 6.51 -7.19 29.16
CA ALA A 342 6.19 -7.63 27.81
C ALA A 342 5.60 -6.48 27.00
N ALA A 343 4.70 -5.67 27.58
CA ALA A 343 4.15 -4.49 26.93
C ALA A 343 5.24 -3.48 26.53
N ALA A 344 6.23 -3.23 27.39
CA ALA A 344 7.35 -2.35 27.10
C ALA A 344 8.25 -2.88 25.97
N GLU A 345 8.52 -4.18 25.94
CA GLU A 345 9.31 -4.80 24.87
C GLU A 345 8.57 -4.85 23.53
N LEU A 346 7.26 -5.15 23.54
CA LEU A 346 6.43 -5.17 22.33
C LEU A 346 6.34 -3.82 21.64
N LYS A 347 6.45 -2.70 22.37
CA LYS A 347 6.52 -1.35 21.77
C LYS A 347 7.71 -1.19 20.82
N LYS A 348 8.81 -1.92 21.06
CA LYS A 348 10.02 -1.90 20.21
C LYS A 348 9.88 -2.83 19.00
N ARG A 349 8.96 -3.80 19.03
CA ARG A 349 8.77 -4.80 17.96
C ARG A 349 7.77 -4.32 16.91
N THR A 350 8.25 -3.43 16.04
CA THR A 350 7.50 -2.86 14.92
C THR A 350 8.11 -3.32 13.58
N LEU A 351 7.32 -3.30 12.50
CA LEU A 351 7.85 -3.64 11.17
C LEU A 351 8.95 -2.67 10.75
N THR A 352 8.81 -1.38 11.05
CA THR A 352 9.87 -0.40 10.77
C THR A 352 11.18 -0.77 11.47
N ASN A 353 11.14 -1.13 12.76
CA ASN A 353 12.33 -1.52 13.49
C ASN A 353 12.93 -2.83 12.99
N LEU A 354 12.08 -3.81 12.65
CA LEU A 354 12.53 -5.08 12.09
C LEU A 354 13.30 -4.88 10.78
N TYR A 355 12.77 -4.07 9.86
CA TYR A 355 13.39 -3.81 8.57
C TYR A 355 14.58 -2.84 8.65
N ASN A 356 14.60 -1.94 9.66
CA ASN A 356 15.80 -1.15 9.98
C ASN A 356 16.96 -2.05 10.42
N GLN A 357 16.69 -3.03 11.28
CA GLN A 357 17.72 -3.95 11.80
C GLN A 357 18.11 -5.01 10.77
N ARG A 358 17.16 -5.44 9.93
CA ARG A 358 17.29 -6.49 8.90
C ARG A 358 18.14 -7.68 9.38
N PRO A 359 17.71 -8.39 10.44
CA PRO A 359 18.46 -9.52 10.96
C PRO A 359 18.66 -10.60 9.90
N THR A 360 19.72 -11.40 10.02
CA THR A 360 20.12 -12.40 8.99
C THR A 360 18.99 -13.35 8.61
N TRP A 361 18.16 -13.79 9.56
CA TRP A 361 17.02 -14.66 9.25
C TRP A 361 15.99 -13.97 8.32
N LEU A 362 15.81 -12.66 8.45
CA LEU A 362 14.88 -11.88 7.61
C LEU A 362 15.47 -11.71 6.22
N ALA A 363 16.78 -11.41 6.14
CA ALA A 363 17.48 -11.31 4.86
C ALA A 363 17.45 -12.64 4.10
N ASN A 364 17.69 -13.75 4.77
CA ASN A 364 17.63 -15.09 4.16
C ASN A 364 16.21 -15.44 3.69
N ALA A 365 15.19 -15.18 4.51
CA ALA A 365 13.81 -15.46 4.12
C ALA A 365 13.34 -14.63 2.91
N HIS A 366 13.82 -13.38 2.79
CA HIS A 366 13.60 -12.59 1.57
C HIS A 366 14.37 -13.16 0.39
N LYS A 367 15.64 -13.53 0.57
CA LYS A 367 16.43 -14.16 -0.51
C LYS A 367 15.77 -15.42 -1.05
N ASP A 368 15.26 -16.30 -0.18
CA ASP A 368 14.56 -17.52 -0.59
C ASP A 368 13.30 -17.20 -1.42
N LEU A 369 12.56 -16.16 -1.02
CA LEU A 369 11.40 -15.67 -1.76
C LEU A 369 11.80 -15.06 -3.11
N ASP A 370 12.86 -14.26 -3.15
CA ASP A 370 13.37 -13.61 -4.36
C ASP A 370 13.85 -14.64 -5.38
N THR A 371 14.59 -15.67 -4.96
CA THR A 371 14.98 -16.79 -5.82
C THR A 371 13.75 -17.51 -6.39
N ALA A 372 12.71 -17.76 -5.57
CA ALA A 372 11.49 -18.40 -6.05
C ALA A 372 10.72 -17.54 -7.07
N VAL A 373 10.66 -16.22 -6.88
CA VAL A 373 10.00 -15.30 -7.82
C VAL A 373 10.83 -15.12 -9.09
N ALA A 374 12.15 -14.99 -9.01
CA ALA A 374 13.05 -14.96 -10.17
C ALA A 374 12.89 -16.23 -11.02
N ALA A 375 12.86 -17.41 -10.39
CA ALA A 375 12.59 -18.68 -11.07
C ALA A 375 11.22 -18.69 -11.76
N ALA A 376 10.20 -18.06 -11.18
CA ALA A 376 8.88 -17.96 -11.82
C ALA A 376 8.87 -17.12 -13.09
N TYR A 377 9.75 -16.10 -13.16
CA TYR A 377 10.03 -15.35 -14.38
C TYR A 377 10.96 -16.07 -15.37
N GLY A 378 11.57 -17.19 -14.97
CA GLY A 378 12.61 -17.87 -15.73
C GLY A 378 13.94 -17.09 -15.75
N TRP A 379 14.21 -16.31 -14.71
CA TRP A 379 15.40 -15.47 -14.60
C TRP A 379 16.42 -16.06 -13.61
N PRO A 380 17.72 -15.77 -13.81
CA PRO A 380 18.74 -15.94 -12.78
C PRO A 380 18.40 -15.11 -11.54
N ASP A 381 18.86 -15.53 -10.36
CA ASP A 381 18.65 -14.82 -9.10
C ASP A 381 19.77 -13.83 -8.72
N ASP A 382 20.75 -13.65 -9.61
CA ASP A 382 21.90 -12.75 -9.48
C ASP A 382 21.87 -11.56 -10.45
N LEU A 383 20.72 -11.29 -11.08
CA LEU A 383 20.53 -10.12 -11.93
C LEU A 383 20.72 -8.82 -11.15
N SER A 384 21.33 -7.84 -11.79
CA SER A 384 21.37 -6.46 -11.26
C SER A 384 19.98 -5.81 -11.27
N ASP A 385 19.78 -4.83 -10.39
CA ASP A 385 18.53 -4.06 -10.30
C ASP A 385 18.12 -3.45 -11.66
N ASP A 386 19.10 -2.95 -12.42
CA ASP A 386 18.89 -2.37 -13.75
C ASP A 386 18.43 -3.43 -14.78
N GLU A 387 19.00 -4.64 -14.74
CA GLU A 387 18.58 -5.73 -15.61
C GLU A 387 17.16 -6.20 -15.26
N VAL A 388 16.82 -6.27 -13.97
CA VAL A 388 15.47 -6.59 -13.51
C VAL A 388 14.48 -5.54 -14.03
N LEU A 389 14.75 -4.25 -13.84
CA LEU A 389 13.90 -3.16 -14.33
C LEU A 389 13.77 -3.16 -15.86
N GLN A 390 14.85 -3.44 -16.58
CA GLN A 390 14.84 -3.55 -18.05
C GLN A 390 13.91 -4.67 -18.52
N ARG A 391 14.04 -5.86 -17.94
CA ARG A 391 13.22 -7.02 -18.30
C ARG A 391 11.76 -6.82 -17.93
N LEU A 392 11.48 -6.24 -16.77
CA LEU A 392 10.11 -5.88 -16.38
C LEU A 392 9.51 -4.86 -17.36
N LEU A 393 10.23 -3.79 -17.70
CA LEU A 393 9.72 -2.81 -18.65
C LEU A 393 9.45 -3.43 -20.04
N ALA A 394 10.35 -4.29 -20.53
CA ALA A 394 10.16 -5.02 -21.78
C ALA A 394 8.89 -5.88 -21.73
N LEU A 395 8.69 -6.66 -20.66
CA LEU A 395 7.52 -7.52 -20.48
C LEU A 395 6.22 -6.70 -20.37
N ASN A 396 6.25 -5.58 -19.64
CA ASN A 396 5.12 -4.66 -19.58
C ASN A 396 4.72 -4.13 -20.97
N LEU A 397 5.70 -3.65 -21.74
CA LEU A 397 5.46 -3.08 -23.07
C LEU A 397 4.99 -4.14 -24.07
N GLU A 398 5.48 -5.37 -23.95
CA GLU A 398 5.03 -6.51 -24.76
C GLU A 398 3.54 -6.80 -24.51
N ARG A 399 3.14 -7.01 -23.25
CA ARG A 399 1.75 -7.33 -22.89
C ARG A 399 0.79 -6.19 -23.22
N ALA A 400 1.21 -4.95 -23.00
CA ALA A 400 0.42 -3.78 -23.37
C ALA A 400 0.22 -3.61 -24.89
N ARG A 401 1.02 -4.26 -25.74
CA ARG A 401 0.82 -4.28 -27.21
C ARG A 401 -0.13 -5.38 -27.66
N GLN A 402 -0.11 -6.55 -27.01
CA GLN A 402 -0.94 -7.70 -27.38
C GLN A 402 -2.44 -7.34 -27.31
N ILE A 403 -2.85 -6.55 -26.31
CA ILE A 403 -4.23 -6.06 -26.14
C ILE A 403 -4.72 -5.13 -27.27
N LYS A 404 -3.82 -4.49 -28.05
CA LYS A 404 -4.25 -3.64 -29.17
C LYS A 404 -4.60 -4.41 -30.45
N LYS A 405 -4.30 -5.71 -30.50
CA LYS A 405 -4.50 -6.56 -31.68
C LYS A 405 -5.76 -7.44 -31.61
N GLU A 406 -6.39 -7.51 -30.44
CA GLU A 406 -7.71 -8.10 -30.21
C GLU A 406 -8.75 -6.97 -30.13
#